data_AF-A0A9W8G2P5-F1
#
_entry.id   AF-A0A9W8G2P5-F1
#
_cell.length_a   1.000
_cell.length_b   1.000
_cell.length_c   1.000
_cell.angle_alpha   90.00
_cell.angle_beta   90.00
_cell.angle_gamma   90.00
#
_symmetry.space_group_name_H-M   'P 1'
#
loop_
_entity.id
_entity.type
_entity.pdbx_description
1 polymer ?
#
loop_
_entity_poly.entity_id
_entity_poly.type
_entity_poly.pdbx_seq_one_letter_code
_entity_poly.pdbx_strand_id
1 'polypeptide(L)'
;MNLLSISSLVAALTATADAKCAIDGSSSALTLTSTSTLSPPSTPTSISISTPSSTSTSTWASESESDSSPESASASSLWLPTAGTTWQIELLYALNDTSIDVDVYDIDLFTNSASTISSLHSAGRKVICYFDAGALGTWEPDVSEFEVSDLGSVMNGWPDEKWLNITSPNVRIIMAKRLDLAQQKGCDGVDPDNVDAYNNGNGLGLTQDDAIDYINWMAGEAHARGLSIGLKNALA
;
A
#
# COMPACT_ATOMS: atom_id res chain seq x y z
N MET A 1 -6.87 9.12 23.79
CA MET A 1 -7.09 8.95 22.34
C MET A 1 -6.20 9.96 21.67
N ASN A 2 -4.94 9.57 21.42
CA ASN A 2 -3.97 10.47 20.83
C ASN A 2 -4.25 10.57 19.34
N LEU A 3 -4.32 11.82 18.87
CA LEU A 3 -4.47 12.15 17.47
C LEU A 3 -3.32 11.50 16.68
N LEU A 4 -3.69 10.65 15.71
CA LEU A 4 -2.79 10.17 14.68
C LEU A 4 -2.23 11.39 13.96
N SER A 5 -0.95 11.68 14.22
CA SER A 5 -0.20 12.71 13.51
C SER A 5 0.13 12.17 12.11
N ILE A 6 -0.87 12.14 11.23
CA ILE A 6 -0.68 11.88 9.81
C ILE A 6 -0.08 13.15 9.21
N SER A 7 1.22 13.35 9.43
CA SER A 7 2.01 14.37 8.74
C SER A 7 3.16 13.69 8.05
N SER A 8 2.87 13.13 6.88
CA SER A 8 3.64 13.31 5.65
C SER A 8 3.11 12.34 4.59
N LEU A 9 2.61 12.90 3.49
CA LEU A 9 2.24 12.16 2.30
C LEU A 9 3.44 12.06 1.36
N VAL A 10 3.69 10.82 0.94
CA VAL A 10 4.27 10.33 -0.32
C VAL A 10 4.99 11.37 -1.17
N ALA A 11 6.32 11.26 -1.20
CA ALA A 11 7.14 11.81 -2.27
C ALA A 11 7.31 10.76 -3.38
N ALA A 12 7.01 11.18 -4.61
CA ALA A 12 7.37 10.60 -5.92
C ALA A 12 6.97 9.13 -6.21
N LEU A 13 5.72 8.90 -6.63
CA LEU A 13 5.45 7.85 -7.62
C LEU A 13 6.06 8.30 -8.95
N THR A 14 7.33 7.98 -9.19
CA THR A 14 7.91 8.05 -10.53
C THR A 14 8.59 6.73 -10.83
N ALA A 15 8.40 6.23 -12.06
CA ALA A 15 8.94 4.96 -12.52
C ALA A 15 10.49 4.88 -12.47
N THR A 16 11.18 5.96 -12.07
CA THR A 16 12.64 6.10 -12.14
C THR A 16 13.25 6.97 -11.02
N ALA A 17 12.56 7.24 -9.91
CA ALA A 17 13.20 7.96 -8.81
C ALA A 17 14.27 7.03 -8.19
N ASP A 18 15.54 7.32 -8.48
CA ASP A 18 16.66 6.78 -7.73
C ASP A 18 16.42 7.12 -6.24
N ALA A 19 16.16 6.11 -5.41
CA ALA A 19 15.92 6.30 -3.98
C ALA A 19 17.07 7.10 -3.34
N LYS A 20 18.30 6.97 -3.88
CA LYS A 20 19.42 7.79 -3.47
C LYS A 20 19.18 9.28 -3.67
N CYS A 21 18.62 9.70 -4.81
CA CYS A 21 18.37 11.11 -5.11
C CYS A 21 17.26 11.72 -4.25
N ALA A 22 16.24 10.93 -3.93
CA ALA A 22 15.15 11.35 -3.04
C ALA A 22 15.63 11.43 -1.58
N ILE A 23 16.34 10.40 -1.11
CA ILE A 23 16.84 10.33 0.27
C ILE A 23 17.98 11.35 0.47
N ASP A 24 18.91 11.54 -0.47
CA ASP A 24 19.99 12.53 -0.33
C ASP A 24 19.53 14.00 -0.51
N GLY A 25 18.23 14.25 -0.71
CA GLY A 25 17.69 15.61 -0.88
C GLY A 25 18.12 16.33 -2.16
N SER A 26 18.69 15.61 -3.14
CA SER A 26 19.19 16.18 -4.40
C SER A 26 18.08 16.37 -5.45
N SER A 27 16.85 15.95 -5.17
CA SER A 27 15.68 16.20 -6.02
C SER A 27 14.92 17.45 -5.59
N SER A 28 14.52 18.27 -6.57
CA SER A 28 13.68 19.45 -6.35
C SER A 28 12.27 19.03 -5.91
N ALA A 29 12.04 18.89 -4.61
CA ALA A 29 10.72 18.61 -4.05
C ALA A 29 9.82 19.86 -4.15
N LEU A 30 8.75 19.77 -4.93
CA LEU A 30 7.69 20.79 -5.00
C LEU A 30 6.85 20.71 -3.71
N THR A 31 7.01 21.70 -2.84
CA THR A 31 6.27 21.82 -1.57
C THR A 31 4.80 22.18 -1.86
N LEU A 32 3.84 21.38 -1.36
CA LEU A 32 2.41 21.65 -1.50
C LEU A 32 1.75 21.86 -0.14
N THR A 33 1.07 22.99 0.02
CA THR A 33 0.27 23.37 1.19
C THR A 33 -1.19 22.97 1.02
N SER A 34 -1.78 22.32 2.02
CA SER A 34 -3.20 21.92 2.04
C SER A 34 -4.09 23.00 2.68
N THR A 35 -5.27 23.24 2.09
CA THR A 35 -6.36 24.01 2.72
C THR A 35 -7.65 23.21 2.67
N SER A 36 -8.12 22.75 3.83
CA SER A 36 -9.40 22.05 4.00
C SER A 36 -10.54 23.04 4.27
N THR A 37 -11.61 22.97 3.48
CA THR A 37 -12.91 23.57 3.86
C THR A 37 -14.04 22.59 3.57
N LEU A 38 -14.70 22.11 4.62
CA LEU A 38 -15.89 21.25 4.58
C LEU A 38 -17.17 22.09 4.50
N SER A 39 -18.17 21.63 3.74
CA SER A 39 -19.59 21.94 3.97
C SER A 39 -20.51 20.83 3.42
N PRO A 40 -21.61 20.46 4.11
CA PRO A 40 -22.57 19.38 3.76
C PRO A 40 -23.87 19.97 3.12
N PRO A 41 -25.05 19.30 3.03
CA PRO A 41 -25.48 17.87 2.98
C PRO A 41 -26.45 17.58 1.79
N SER A 42 -27.02 16.35 1.65
CA SER A 42 -28.49 16.04 1.58
C SER A 42 -28.84 14.66 0.95
N THR A 43 -29.61 13.85 1.67
CA THR A 43 -30.48 12.73 1.21
C THR A 43 -31.77 13.28 0.52
N PRO A 44 -32.68 12.53 -0.16
CA PRO A 44 -33.23 11.21 0.21
C PRO A 44 -33.73 10.25 -0.93
N THR A 45 -34.21 9.07 -0.51
CA THR A 45 -35.42 8.31 -0.99
C THR A 45 -35.24 6.99 -1.77
N SER A 46 -35.57 5.92 -1.04
CA SER A 46 -36.35 4.71 -1.31
C SER A 46 -36.82 4.37 -2.73
N ILE A 47 -36.50 3.14 -3.20
CA ILE A 47 -37.29 2.39 -4.20
C ILE A 47 -37.33 0.89 -3.81
N SER A 48 -38.54 0.33 -3.84
CA SER A 48 -38.88 -1.10 -3.65
C SER A 48 -38.83 -1.86 -4.99
N ILE A 49 -38.77 -3.20 -4.96
CA ILE A 49 -39.31 -4.22 -5.93
C ILE A 49 -38.53 -5.54 -5.69
N SER A 50 -39.15 -6.55 -5.06
CA SER A 50 -39.79 -7.76 -5.63
C SER A 50 -38.84 -8.89 -6.05
N THR A 51 -38.95 -9.98 -5.29
CA THR A 51 -38.61 -11.39 -5.57
C THR A 51 -39.45 -11.94 -6.75
N PRO A 52 -39.04 -12.99 -7.51
CA PRO A 52 -38.90 -14.35 -6.96
C PRO A 52 -37.94 -15.36 -7.65
N SER A 53 -37.85 -16.51 -6.98
CA SER A 53 -37.66 -17.89 -7.45
C SER A 53 -36.33 -18.35 -8.06
N SER A 54 -35.63 -19.06 -7.18
CA SER A 54 -34.71 -20.17 -7.40
C SER A 54 -35.27 -21.30 -8.28
N THR A 55 -34.43 -21.82 -9.17
CA THR A 55 -34.53 -23.18 -9.72
C THR A 55 -33.11 -23.70 -9.92
N SER A 56 -32.74 -24.71 -9.15
CA SER A 56 -31.49 -25.44 -9.27
C SER A 56 -31.73 -26.70 -10.09
N THR A 57 -30.92 -26.93 -11.13
CA THR A 57 -30.68 -28.28 -11.66
C THR A 57 -29.24 -28.43 -12.10
N SER A 58 -28.69 -29.57 -11.70
CA SER A 58 -27.33 -30.07 -11.87
C SER A 58 -27.10 -30.59 -13.29
N THR A 59 -25.90 -30.38 -13.84
CA THR A 59 -25.30 -31.36 -14.76
C THR A 59 -23.77 -31.25 -14.78
N TRP A 60 -23.11 -32.40 -14.61
CA TRP A 60 -21.66 -32.64 -14.73
C TRP A 60 -21.28 -32.97 -16.19
N ALA A 61 -20.13 -32.47 -16.67
CA ALA A 61 -19.24 -33.08 -17.69
C ALA A 61 -17.99 -32.16 -17.83
N SER A 62 -16.79 -32.59 -17.40
CA SER A 62 -15.75 -33.32 -18.14
C SER A 62 -14.86 -32.45 -19.04
N GLU A 63 -13.60 -32.35 -18.58
CA GLU A 63 -12.32 -32.09 -19.25
C GLU A 63 -12.30 -31.95 -20.78
N SER A 64 -11.62 -30.89 -21.25
CA SER A 64 -10.73 -31.00 -22.40
C SER A 64 -9.61 -29.97 -22.28
N GLU A 65 -8.37 -30.47 -22.24
CA GLU A 65 -7.15 -29.68 -22.33
C GLU A 65 -7.02 -29.09 -23.74
N SER A 66 -6.81 -27.79 -23.82
CA SER A 66 -6.36 -27.11 -25.03
C SER A 66 -5.13 -26.26 -24.69
N ASP A 67 -4.02 -26.68 -25.27
CA ASP A 67 -2.70 -26.08 -25.27
C ASP A 67 -2.76 -24.67 -25.91
N SER A 68 -2.65 -23.64 -25.10
CA SER A 68 -2.50 -22.25 -25.54
C SER A 68 -1.15 -21.70 -25.06
N SER A 69 -0.25 -21.56 -26.02
CA SER A 69 1.01 -20.81 -25.97
C SER A 69 0.88 -19.52 -25.16
N PRO A 70 1.86 -19.16 -24.29
CA PRO A 70 1.73 -17.97 -23.46
C PRO A 70 1.69 -16.71 -24.32
N GLU A 71 0.51 -16.11 -24.35
CA GLU A 71 0.24 -14.77 -24.80
C GLU A 71 1.23 -13.83 -24.12
N SER A 72 2.03 -13.12 -24.93
CA SER A 72 2.97 -12.13 -24.43
C SER A 72 2.20 -11.12 -23.58
N ALA A 73 2.41 -11.20 -22.26
CA ALA A 73 1.81 -10.29 -21.29
C ALA A 73 2.09 -8.86 -21.77
N SER A 74 1.03 -8.17 -22.16
CA SER A 74 1.10 -6.73 -22.40
C SER A 74 1.60 -6.12 -21.12
N ALA A 75 2.82 -5.56 -21.13
CA ALA A 75 3.35 -4.82 -20.00
C ALA A 75 2.35 -3.72 -19.69
N SER A 76 1.56 -3.90 -18.62
CA SER A 76 0.64 -2.89 -18.14
C SER A 76 1.50 -1.68 -17.81
N SER A 77 1.20 -0.55 -18.45
CA SER A 77 1.89 0.69 -18.14
C SER A 77 1.63 1.03 -16.68
N LEU A 78 2.71 1.18 -15.90
CA LEU A 78 2.67 1.58 -14.51
C LEU A 78 1.82 2.85 -14.31
N TRP A 79 0.95 2.88 -13.31
CA TRP A 79 0.12 4.06 -13.03
C TRP A 79 0.94 5.17 -12.37
N LEU A 80 1.06 6.33 -13.01
CA LEU A 80 1.74 7.48 -12.42
C LEU A 80 0.70 8.58 -12.14
N PRO A 81 0.43 8.94 -10.87
CA PRO A 81 -0.45 10.06 -10.54
C PRO A 81 0.18 11.38 -11.00
N THR A 82 -0.65 12.29 -11.47
CA THR A 82 -0.21 13.65 -11.81
C THR A 82 -0.06 14.51 -10.55
N ALA A 83 0.86 15.46 -10.56
CA ALA A 83 0.96 16.43 -9.46
C ALA A 83 -0.38 17.14 -9.24
N GLY A 84 -0.81 17.25 -7.98
CA GLY A 84 -2.11 17.81 -7.60
C GLY A 84 -3.28 16.82 -7.60
N THR A 85 -3.05 15.53 -7.88
CA THR A 85 -4.04 14.46 -7.68
C THR A 85 -4.58 14.52 -6.25
N THR A 86 -5.90 14.52 -6.10
CA THR A 86 -6.54 14.57 -4.78
C THR A 86 -6.57 13.19 -4.13
N TRP A 87 -6.48 13.14 -2.80
CA TRP A 87 -6.35 11.87 -2.09
C TRP A 87 -6.98 11.92 -0.69
N GLN A 88 -7.33 10.74 -0.21
CA GLN A 88 -7.73 10.47 1.17
C GLN A 88 -6.92 9.28 1.69
N ILE A 89 -6.63 9.27 2.98
CA ILE A 89 -6.00 8.15 3.66
C ILE A 89 -6.86 7.68 4.84
N GLU A 90 -7.04 6.37 4.95
CA GLU A 90 -7.59 5.74 6.15
C GLU A 90 -6.90 4.41 6.45
N LEU A 91 -6.21 4.36 7.59
CA LEU A 91 -5.42 3.21 8.04
C LEU A 91 -5.92 2.63 9.38
N LEU A 92 -6.77 3.34 10.11
CA LEU A 92 -7.18 2.96 11.46
C LEU A 92 -8.17 1.79 11.46
N TYR A 93 -9.02 1.71 10.44
CA TYR A 93 -10.02 0.66 10.27
C TYR A 93 -10.25 0.35 8.79
N ALA A 94 -10.89 -0.80 8.53
CA ALA A 94 -11.36 -1.14 7.20
C ALA A 94 -12.26 -0.02 6.65
N LEU A 95 -11.97 0.46 5.44
CA LEU A 95 -12.60 1.62 4.85
C LEU A 95 -14.12 1.43 4.80
N ASN A 96 -14.84 2.34 5.45
CA ASN A 96 -16.30 2.30 5.56
C ASN A 96 -16.98 3.60 5.10
N ASP A 97 -16.20 4.64 4.76
CA ASP A 97 -16.68 5.90 4.20
C ASP A 97 -15.95 6.23 2.90
N THR A 98 -16.71 6.17 1.80
CA THR A 98 -16.25 6.50 0.45
C THR A 98 -16.91 7.77 -0.08
N SER A 99 -17.55 8.57 0.79
CA SER A 99 -18.26 9.80 0.40
C SER A 99 -17.33 10.97 0.05
N ILE A 100 -16.06 10.89 0.46
CA ILE A 100 -15.04 11.91 0.16
C ILE A 100 -14.71 11.84 -1.33
N ASP A 101 -14.93 12.94 -2.04
CA ASP A 101 -14.70 13.02 -3.48
C ASP A 101 -13.22 13.34 -3.77
N VAL A 102 -12.42 12.29 -3.91
CA VAL A 102 -10.99 12.33 -4.22
C VAL A 102 -10.63 11.28 -5.26
N ASP A 103 -9.54 11.52 -5.99
CA ASP A 103 -9.07 10.65 -7.06
C ASP A 103 -8.44 9.35 -6.53
N VAL A 104 -7.79 9.41 -5.36
CA VAL A 104 -7.01 8.30 -4.77
C VAL A 104 -7.44 8.03 -3.33
N TYR A 105 -7.56 6.76 -2.98
CA TYR A 105 -7.65 6.30 -1.59
C TYR A 105 -6.40 5.51 -1.21
N ASP A 106 -5.74 5.92 -0.15
CA ASP A 106 -4.68 5.15 0.51
C ASP A 106 -5.27 4.42 1.72
N ILE A 107 -5.23 3.09 1.70
CA ILE A 107 -5.91 2.24 2.67
C ILE A 107 -5.02 1.09 3.12
N ASP A 108 -5.23 0.65 4.34
CA ASP A 108 -4.48 -0.48 4.90
C ASP A 108 -4.68 -1.77 4.09
N LEU A 109 -3.56 -2.40 3.70
CA LEU A 109 -3.51 -3.60 2.86
C LEU A 109 -4.25 -4.77 3.50
N PHE A 110 -4.15 -4.97 4.81
CA PHE A 110 -4.62 -6.20 5.45
C PHE A 110 -6.10 -6.15 5.80
N THR A 111 -6.58 -5.03 6.32
CA THR A 111 -7.96 -4.84 6.79
C THR A 111 -8.96 -4.61 5.67
N ASN A 112 -8.51 -4.21 4.48
CA ASN A 112 -9.38 -3.99 3.32
C ASN A 112 -9.39 -5.19 2.37
N SER A 113 -10.56 -5.53 1.83
CA SER A 113 -10.73 -6.64 0.90
C SER A 113 -10.59 -6.20 -0.56
N ALA A 114 -10.34 -7.16 -1.47
CA ALA A 114 -10.37 -6.92 -2.91
C ALA A 114 -11.70 -6.34 -3.40
N SER A 115 -12.82 -6.65 -2.73
CA SER A 115 -14.13 -6.07 -3.08
C SER A 115 -14.23 -4.58 -2.75
N THR A 116 -13.59 -4.12 -1.67
CA THR A 116 -13.49 -2.68 -1.35
C THR A 116 -12.72 -1.95 -2.44
N ILE A 117 -11.57 -2.50 -2.84
CA ILE A 117 -10.72 -1.94 -3.91
C ILE A 117 -11.48 -1.90 -5.24
N SER A 118 -12.10 -3.01 -5.64
CA SER A 118 -12.91 -3.09 -6.86
C SER A 118 -14.08 -2.10 -6.87
N SER A 119 -14.67 -1.81 -5.70
CA SER A 119 -15.75 -0.82 -5.57
C SER A 119 -15.22 0.61 -5.78
N LEU A 120 -14.04 0.94 -5.25
CA LEU A 120 -13.37 2.22 -5.48
C LEU A 120 -13.01 2.40 -6.97
N HIS A 121 -12.47 1.35 -7.60
CA HIS A 121 -12.19 1.34 -9.04
C HIS A 121 -13.44 1.54 -9.88
N SER A 122 -14.56 0.91 -9.51
CA SER A 122 -15.85 1.07 -10.19
C SER A 122 -16.39 2.51 -10.08
N ALA A 123 -15.97 3.25 -9.05
CA ALA A 123 -16.25 4.67 -8.88
C ALA A 123 -15.22 5.58 -9.58
N GLY A 124 -14.30 5.02 -10.37
CA GLY A 124 -13.28 5.77 -11.11
C GLY A 124 -12.06 6.19 -10.29
N ARG A 125 -11.90 5.67 -9.08
CA ARG A 125 -10.81 6.02 -8.16
C ARG A 125 -9.64 5.06 -8.27
N LYS A 126 -8.47 5.51 -7.82
CA LYS A 126 -7.25 4.70 -7.67
C LYS A 126 -7.04 4.32 -6.22
N VAL A 127 -6.36 3.20 -5.98
CA VAL A 127 -6.11 2.68 -4.64
C VAL A 127 -4.62 2.45 -4.41
N ILE A 128 -4.10 3.07 -3.36
CA ILE A 128 -2.79 2.78 -2.79
C ILE A 128 -3.01 1.89 -1.57
N CYS A 129 -2.22 0.83 -1.45
CA CYS A 129 -2.29 -0.08 -0.31
C CYS A 129 -1.09 0.14 0.62
N TYR A 130 -1.40 0.64 1.81
CA TYR A 130 -0.46 0.82 2.90
C TYR A 130 -0.06 -0.51 3.53
N PHE A 131 1.21 -0.67 3.87
CA PHE A 131 1.66 -1.67 4.84
C PHE A 131 2.97 -1.22 5.49
N ASP A 132 3.24 -1.72 6.69
CA ASP A 132 4.51 -1.43 7.35
C ASP A 132 5.65 -2.22 6.71
N ALA A 133 6.68 -1.55 6.19
CA ALA A 133 7.81 -2.19 5.53
C ALA A 133 9.08 -2.20 6.39
N GLY A 134 9.13 -1.39 7.45
CA GLY A 134 10.31 -1.19 8.28
C GLY A 134 10.09 -1.48 9.76
N ALA A 135 8.87 -1.82 10.15
CA ALA A 135 8.50 -2.22 11.49
C ALA A 135 7.43 -3.33 11.49
N LEU A 136 7.24 -3.93 12.66
CA LEU A 136 6.31 -5.02 12.90
C LEU A 136 5.49 -4.77 14.14
N GLY A 137 4.18 -4.59 13.94
CA GLY A 137 3.17 -4.62 14.99
C GLY A 137 2.81 -6.05 15.38
N THR A 138 2.47 -6.25 16.66
CA THR A 138 2.05 -7.58 17.17
C THR A 138 0.71 -8.08 16.61
N TRP A 139 -0.07 -7.20 15.97
CA TRP A 139 -1.36 -7.50 15.37
C TRP A 139 -1.29 -7.87 13.88
N GLU A 140 -0.12 -7.73 13.24
CA GLU A 140 0.02 -8.06 11.82
C GLU A 140 -0.31 -9.55 11.59
N PRO A 141 -1.10 -9.89 10.56
CA PRO A 141 -1.56 -11.26 10.37
C PRO A 141 -0.42 -12.23 10.01
N ASP A 142 0.71 -11.73 9.54
CA ASP A 142 1.92 -12.49 9.20
C ASP A 142 3.03 -12.39 10.26
N VAL A 143 2.73 -11.87 11.47
CA VAL A 143 3.71 -11.68 12.56
C VAL A 143 4.49 -12.96 12.91
N SER A 144 3.89 -14.14 12.74
CA SER A 144 4.53 -15.43 13.02
C SER A 144 5.59 -15.85 12.00
N GLU A 145 5.68 -15.16 10.85
CA GLU A 145 6.68 -15.44 9.81
C GLU A 145 8.04 -14.79 10.09
N PHE A 146 8.08 -13.80 10.99
CA PHE A 146 9.29 -13.08 11.35
C PHE A 146 10.11 -13.85 12.39
N GLU A 147 11.42 -13.90 12.18
CA GLU A 147 12.36 -14.49 13.12
C GLU A 147 12.80 -13.46 14.17
N VAL A 148 13.28 -13.93 15.32
CA VAL A 148 13.82 -13.02 16.36
C VAL A 148 15.00 -12.20 15.81
N SER A 149 15.78 -12.76 14.88
CA SER A 149 16.87 -12.10 14.15
C SER A 149 16.42 -10.95 13.24
N ASP A 150 15.14 -10.91 12.88
CA ASP A 150 14.57 -9.84 12.07
C ASP A 150 14.20 -8.61 12.91
N LEU A 151 14.18 -8.73 14.24
CA LEU A 151 13.61 -7.72 15.13
C LEU A 151 14.68 -6.86 15.80
N GLY A 152 14.47 -5.55 15.73
CA GLY A 152 15.24 -4.54 16.42
C GLY A 152 14.62 -4.09 17.74
N SER A 153 14.89 -2.83 18.07
CA SER A 153 14.35 -2.14 19.24
C SER A 153 12.87 -1.84 19.09
N VAL A 154 12.18 -1.75 20.22
CA VAL A 154 10.82 -1.21 20.30
C VAL A 154 10.82 0.24 19.83
N MET A 155 9.82 0.61 19.05
CA MET A 155 9.67 1.96 18.50
C MET A 155 9.26 2.97 19.58
N ASN A 156 9.89 4.16 19.55
CA ASN A 156 9.56 5.20 20.51
C ASN A 156 8.14 5.74 20.25
N GLY A 157 7.27 5.67 21.26
CA GLY A 157 5.86 6.05 21.15
C GLY A 157 4.93 4.91 20.71
N TRP A 158 5.49 3.77 20.25
CA TRP A 158 4.76 2.61 19.74
C TRP A 158 5.27 1.34 20.43
N PRO A 159 4.82 1.08 21.68
CA PRO A 159 5.39 0.03 22.51
C PRO A 159 5.15 -1.40 21.98
N ASP A 160 4.14 -1.54 21.13
CA ASP A 160 3.71 -2.81 20.54
C ASP A 160 4.30 -3.03 19.13
N GLU A 161 5.23 -2.16 18.70
CA GLU A 161 5.93 -2.23 17.42
C GLU A 161 7.44 -2.30 17.60
N LYS A 162 8.10 -3.04 16.71
CA LYS A 162 9.56 -3.14 16.66
C LYS A 162 10.09 -2.84 15.27
N TRP A 163 11.23 -2.18 15.19
CA TRP A 163 11.96 -2.00 13.93
C TRP A 163 12.34 -3.35 13.32
N LEU A 164 12.30 -3.44 11.99
CA LEU A 164 12.70 -4.61 11.22
C LEU A 164 14.11 -4.46 10.65
N ASN A 165 14.83 -5.58 10.59
CA ASN A 165 16.09 -5.67 9.88
C ASN A 165 15.84 -5.78 8.37
N ILE A 166 15.77 -4.63 7.71
CA ILE A 166 15.52 -4.51 6.26
C ILE A 166 16.61 -5.13 5.36
N THR A 167 17.76 -5.50 5.93
CA THR A 167 18.82 -6.26 5.23
C THR A 167 18.61 -7.77 5.28
N SER A 168 17.66 -8.24 6.10
CA SER A 168 17.35 -9.66 6.26
C SER A 168 16.69 -10.24 5.00
N PRO A 169 17.18 -11.39 4.49
CA PRO A 169 16.49 -12.12 3.43
C PRO A 169 15.08 -12.56 3.82
N ASN A 170 14.82 -12.90 5.09
CA ASN A 170 13.49 -13.31 5.55
C ASN A 170 12.50 -12.15 5.47
N VAL A 171 12.90 -10.97 5.95
CA VAL A 171 12.10 -9.73 5.84
C VAL A 171 11.76 -9.45 4.37
N ARG A 172 12.74 -9.53 3.45
CA ARG A 172 12.48 -9.33 2.02
C ARG A 172 11.51 -10.36 1.42
N ILE A 173 11.59 -11.62 1.84
CA ILE A 173 10.63 -12.66 1.42
C ILE A 173 9.21 -12.30 1.88
N ILE A 174 9.04 -11.87 3.14
CA ILE A 174 7.73 -11.50 3.68
C ILE A 174 7.17 -10.27 2.95
N MET A 175 8.01 -9.27 2.68
CA MET A 175 7.59 -8.05 1.99
C MET A 175 7.22 -8.32 0.53
N ALA A 176 7.93 -9.23 -0.14
CA ALA A 176 7.51 -9.71 -1.46
C ALA A 176 6.12 -10.37 -1.43
N LYS A 177 5.78 -11.14 -0.38
CA LYS A 177 4.42 -11.69 -0.19
C LYS A 177 3.37 -10.60 0.06
N ARG A 178 3.73 -9.53 0.79
CA ARG A 178 2.83 -8.37 0.97
C ARG A 178 2.57 -7.67 -0.37
N LEU A 179 3.59 -7.52 -1.21
CA LEU A 179 3.42 -7.02 -2.58
C LEU A 179 2.59 -7.96 -3.46
N ASP A 180 2.77 -9.29 -3.34
CA ASP A 180 1.92 -10.28 -4.02
C ASP A 180 0.45 -10.12 -3.59
N LEU A 181 0.20 -9.90 -2.29
CA LEU A 181 -1.13 -9.66 -1.76
C LEU A 181 -1.73 -8.36 -2.30
N ALA A 182 -0.95 -7.29 -2.38
CA ALA A 182 -1.39 -6.01 -2.94
C ALA A 182 -1.81 -6.17 -4.41
N GLN A 183 -1.00 -6.86 -5.21
CA GLN A 183 -1.33 -7.17 -6.60
C GLN A 183 -2.61 -8.01 -6.69
N GLN A 184 -2.72 -9.08 -5.90
CA GLN A 184 -3.89 -9.97 -5.88
C GLN A 184 -5.17 -9.25 -5.49
N LYS A 185 -5.10 -8.28 -4.57
CA LYS A 185 -6.27 -7.47 -4.17
C LYS A 185 -6.63 -6.38 -5.19
N GLY A 186 -5.73 -6.08 -6.12
CA GLY A 186 -5.94 -5.10 -7.19
C GLY A 186 -5.51 -3.69 -6.83
N CYS A 187 -4.54 -3.50 -5.92
CA CYS A 187 -4.00 -2.17 -5.63
C CYS A 187 -3.38 -1.57 -6.91
N ASP A 188 -3.46 -0.24 -7.09
CA ASP A 188 -2.76 0.47 -8.18
C ASP A 188 -1.34 0.87 -7.76
N GLY A 189 -1.10 1.02 -6.46
CA GLY A 189 0.21 1.26 -5.88
C GLY A 189 0.29 0.86 -4.42
N VAL A 190 1.45 1.06 -3.80
CA VAL A 190 1.73 0.73 -2.41
C VAL A 190 2.39 1.90 -1.65
N ASP A 191 2.07 2.02 -0.36
CA ASP A 191 2.71 2.94 0.60
C ASP A 191 3.43 2.13 1.69
N PRO A 192 4.72 1.78 1.49
CA PRO A 192 5.50 1.05 2.48
C PRO A 192 6.05 2.01 3.54
N ASP A 193 5.61 1.87 4.79
CA ASP A 193 6.00 2.78 5.89
C ASP A 193 7.29 2.35 6.60
N ASN A 194 7.81 3.24 7.46
CA ASN A 194 8.91 3.03 8.40
C ASN A 194 10.24 2.66 7.74
N VAL A 195 10.42 3.04 6.46
CA VAL A 195 11.66 2.87 5.70
C VAL A 195 12.79 3.84 6.10
N ASP A 196 12.56 4.67 7.12
CA ASP A 196 13.48 5.66 7.69
C ASP A 196 14.10 5.21 9.04
N ALA A 197 14.11 3.90 9.31
CA ALA A 197 14.67 3.31 10.53
C ALA A 197 16.12 3.75 10.83
N TYR A 198 16.90 4.09 9.79
CA TYR A 198 18.28 4.59 9.92
C TYR A 198 18.40 5.91 10.70
N ASN A 199 17.34 6.72 10.73
CA ASN A 199 17.29 7.98 11.46
C ASN A 199 16.68 7.82 12.87
N ASN A 200 16.54 6.58 13.33
CA ASN A 200 15.88 6.23 14.58
C ASN A 200 16.77 5.31 15.44
N GLY A 201 16.42 5.17 16.72
CA GLY A 201 17.05 4.23 17.65
C GLY A 201 16.66 2.77 17.36
N ASN A 202 17.00 2.26 16.17
CA ASN A 202 16.52 0.97 15.67
C ASN A 202 17.16 -0.26 16.36
N GLY A 203 18.35 -0.12 16.94
CA GLY A 203 19.06 -1.22 17.62
C GLY A 203 19.60 -2.33 16.70
N LEU A 204 19.59 -2.10 15.39
CA LEU A 204 20.07 -3.00 14.34
C LEU A 204 21.30 -2.43 13.62
N GLY A 205 21.63 -1.15 13.85
CA GLY A 205 22.73 -0.47 13.19
C GLY A 205 22.44 -0.13 11.73
N LEU A 206 21.15 -0.04 11.36
CA LEU A 206 20.73 0.29 10.00
C LEU A 206 21.22 1.68 9.59
N THR A 207 21.72 1.77 8.37
CA THR A 207 22.26 2.98 7.76
C THR A 207 21.35 3.51 6.67
N GLN A 208 21.60 4.75 6.23
CA GLN A 208 20.90 5.34 5.09
C GLN A 208 21.13 4.54 3.80
N ASP A 209 22.32 3.96 3.61
CA ASP A 209 22.63 3.11 2.45
C ASP A 209 21.80 1.81 2.47
N ASP A 210 21.56 1.23 3.65
CA ASP A 210 20.67 0.06 3.79
C ASP A 210 19.23 0.40 3.40
N ALA A 211 18.76 1.59 3.77
CA ALA A 211 17.43 2.07 3.39
C ALA A 211 17.31 2.31 1.88
N ILE A 212 18.33 2.94 1.26
CA ILE A 212 18.38 3.15 -0.19
C ILE A 212 18.34 1.81 -0.94
N ASP A 213 19.14 0.82 -0.54
CA ASP A 213 19.14 -0.51 -1.16
C ASP A 213 17.77 -1.19 -1.02
N TYR A 214 17.19 -1.13 0.17
CA TYR A 214 15.90 -1.74 0.46
C TYR A 214 14.74 -1.12 -0.34
N ILE A 215 14.66 0.21 -0.41
CA ILE A 215 13.61 0.91 -1.15
C ILE A 215 13.76 0.67 -2.66
N ASN A 216 14.99 0.68 -3.19
CA ASN A 216 15.23 0.36 -4.60
C ASN A 216 14.82 -1.08 -4.93
N TRP A 217 15.17 -2.04 -4.06
CA TRP A 217 14.71 -3.43 -4.19
C TRP A 217 13.18 -3.51 -4.19
N MET A 218 12.52 -2.87 -3.23
CA MET A 218 11.07 -2.88 -3.10
C MET A 218 10.38 -2.24 -4.31
N ALA A 219 10.93 -1.14 -4.85
CA ALA A 219 10.42 -0.52 -6.07
C ALA A 219 10.54 -1.46 -7.28
N GLY A 220 11.65 -2.18 -7.41
CA GLY A 220 11.80 -3.22 -8.43
C GLY A 220 10.73 -4.31 -8.31
N GLU A 221 10.50 -4.82 -7.10
CA GLU A 221 9.49 -5.84 -6.82
C GLU A 221 8.05 -5.35 -7.06
N ALA A 222 7.75 -4.11 -6.68
CA ALA A 222 6.44 -3.49 -6.92
C ALA A 222 6.18 -3.29 -8.42
N HIS A 223 7.15 -2.73 -9.16
CA HIS A 223 7.05 -2.53 -10.59
C HIS A 223 6.91 -3.85 -11.36
N ALA A 224 7.61 -4.91 -10.94
CA ALA A 224 7.46 -6.25 -11.52
C ALA A 224 6.03 -6.81 -11.37
N ARG A 225 5.27 -6.30 -10.40
CA ARG A 225 3.85 -6.62 -10.16
C ARG A 225 2.88 -5.62 -10.78
N GLY A 226 3.38 -4.62 -11.50
CA GLY A 226 2.57 -3.53 -12.06
C GLY A 226 2.04 -2.55 -10.99
N LEU A 227 2.63 -2.56 -9.80
CA LEU A 227 2.29 -1.67 -8.69
C LEU A 227 3.22 -0.47 -8.67
N SER A 228 2.65 0.72 -8.57
CA SER A 228 3.43 1.92 -8.28
C SER A 228 3.83 1.95 -6.81
N ILE A 229 4.84 2.75 -6.45
CA ILE A 229 5.36 2.83 -5.09
C ILE A 229 5.70 4.27 -4.71
N GLY A 230 5.43 4.62 -3.45
CA GLY A 230 5.78 5.92 -2.87
C GLY A 230 6.96 5.84 -1.88
N LEU A 231 7.68 6.95 -1.69
CA LEU A 231 8.63 7.11 -0.60
C LEU A 231 7.97 7.82 0.59
N LYS A 232 7.93 7.15 1.73
CA LYS A 232 7.34 7.66 2.98
C LYS A 232 8.41 8.25 3.89
N ASN A 233 8.33 9.55 4.16
CA ASN A 233 9.13 10.34 5.13
C ASN A 233 10.64 10.43 4.95
N ALA A 234 11.30 9.39 4.42
CA ALA A 234 12.74 9.16 4.40
C ALA A 234 13.56 10.12 3.50
N LEU A 235 13.13 11.37 3.37
CA LEU A 235 13.93 12.44 2.79
C LEU A 235 14.97 12.90 3.84
N ALA A 236 16.21 13.20 3.42
CA ALA A 236 17.21 13.86 4.27
C ALA A 236 16.92 15.35 4.50
#